data_AF-A0A5J4EBD9-F1
#
_entry.id   AF-A0A5J4EBD9-F1
#
_cell.length_a   1.000
_cell.length_b   1.000
_cell.length_c   1.000
_cell.angle_alpha   90.00
_cell.angle_beta   90.00
_cell.angle_gamma   90.00
#
_symmetry.space_group_name_H-M   'P 1'
#
loop_
_entity.id
_entity.type
_entity.pdbx_description
1 polymer ?
#
loop_
_entity_poly.entity_id
_entity_poly.type
_entity_poly.pdbx_seq_one_letter_code
_entity_poly.pdbx_strand_id
1 'polypeptide(L)'
;MFIAAAAVSDYQPVSFQTKKIKKDGDSMSITLKAAPDILAGVTAGKQRPFCVGFAAETDDVEANALAKMKNKDLDMIFANQVGPGLGFEVPVNSLTAYWPGGKKHFAIQDKLILARKLVDLIAGRLAGQAN
;
A
#
# COMPACT_ATOMS: atom_id res chain seq x y z
N MET A 1 -2.08 -7.68 14.12
CA MET A 1 -1.38 -7.33 12.86
C MET A 1 -2.36 -6.70 11.90
N PHE A 2 -1.94 -5.70 11.15
CA PHE A 2 -2.71 -5.04 10.10
C PHE A 2 -1.91 -5.01 8.80
N ILE A 3 -2.49 -5.48 7.68
CA ILE A 3 -1.85 -5.49 6.36
C ILE A 3 -2.63 -4.58 5.42
N ALA A 4 -2.08 -3.40 5.14
CA ALA A 4 -2.67 -2.38 4.26
C ALA A 4 -2.43 -2.71 2.78
N ALA A 5 -3.06 -3.79 2.30
CA ALA A 5 -2.92 -4.26 0.91
C ALA A 5 -3.88 -3.57 -0.07
N ALA A 6 -4.89 -2.84 0.42
CA ALA A 6 -5.85 -2.14 -0.42
C ALA A 6 -5.25 -0.88 -1.05
N ALA A 7 -5.55 -0.65 -2.33
CA ALA A 7 -5.30 0.63 -3.00
C ALA A 7 -6.40 1.63 -2.60
N VAL A 8 -6.20 2.31 -1.47
CA VAL A 8 -7.14 3.32 -0.96
C VAL A 8 -6.95 4.63 -1.74
N SER A 9 -8.04 5.24 -2.19
CA SER A 9 -8.00 6.53 -2.90
C SER A 9 -7.52 7.65 -1.99
N ASP A 10 -6.58 8.47 -2.46
CA ASP A 10 -6.10 9.67 -1.75
C ASP A 10 -7.14 10.80 -1.71
N TYR A 11 -8.14 10.74 -2.59
CA TYR A 11 -9.18 11.75 -2.71
C TYR A 11 -10.58 11.13 -2.68
N GLN A 12 -11.54 11.92 -2.20
CA GLN A 12 -12.96 11.61 -2.19
C GLN A 12 -13.77 12.78 -2.74
N PRO A 13 -14.97 12.54 -3.30
CA PRO A 13 -15.87 13.61 -3.71
C PRO A 13 -16.22 14.55 -2.54
N VAL A 14 -16.30 15.85 -2.83
CA VAL A 14 -16.81 16.83 -1.85
C VAL A 14 -18.30 16.62 -1.61
N SER A 15 -19.07 16.37 -2.68
CA SER A 15 -20.51 16.14 -2.65
C SER A 15 -20.85 14.73 -3.16
N PHE A 16 -21.58 13.97 -2.35
CA PHE A 16 -22.10 12.65 -2.72
C PHE A 16 -23.55 12.77 -3.22
N GLN A 17 -23.88 12.06 -4.28
CA GLN A 17 -25.24 12.01 -4.82
C GLN A 17 -25.88 10.66 -4.49
N THR A 18 -27.08 10.68 -3.92
CA THR A 18 -27.83 9.46 -3.56
C THR A 18 -28.51 8.78 -4.76
N LYS A 19 -28.53 9.47 -5.92
CA LYS A 19 -29.07 8.97 -7.18
C LYS A 19 -28.02 9.08 -8.27
N LYS A 20 -28.12 8.23 -9.28
CA LYS A 20 -27.27 8.29 -10.49
C LYS A 20 -27.35 9.68 -11.11
N ILE A 21 -26.19 10.32 -11.28
CA ILE A 21 -26.06 11.58 -12.03
C ILE A 21 -26.42 11.28 -13.49
N LYS A 22 -27.47 11.91 -14.00
CA LYS A 22 -27.84 11.79 -15.42
C LYS A 22 -26.87 12.63 -16.26
N LYS A 23 -26.66 12.23 -17.51
CA LYS A 23 -25.93 13.07 -18.46
C LYS A 23 -26.71 14.36 -18.65
N ASP A 24 -26.06 15.48 -18.42
CA ASP A 24 -26.60 16.82 -18.62
C ASP A 24 -25.52 17.70 -19.24
N GLY A 25 -25.73 18.11 -20.49
CA GLY A 25 -24.73 18.82 -21.30
C GLY A 25 -23.54 17.97 -21.79
N ASP A 26 -22.50 18.68 -22.25
CA ASP A 26 -21.31 18.11 -22.87
C ASP A 26 -20.13 17.94 -21.91
N SER A 27 -20.16 18.58 -20.73
CA SER A 27 -19.07 18.54 -19.76
C SER A 27 -19.58 18.38 -18.32
N MET A 28 -18.75 17.76 -17.48
CA MET A 28 -19.01 17.54 -16.07
C MET A 28 -17.75 17.86 -15.27
N SER A 29 -17.91 18.39 -14.06
CA SER A 29 -16.82 18.59 -13.12
C SER A 29 -17.10 17.84 -11.82
N ILE A 30 -16.06 17.23 -11.24
CA ILE A 30 -16.11 16.58 -9.92
C ILE A 30 -15.12 17.30 -9.02
N THR A 31 -15.62 17.94 -7.96
CA THR A 31 -14.76 18.53 -6.93
C THR A 31 -14.35 17.46 -5.94
N LEU A 32 -13.04 17.31 -5.74
CA LEU A 32 -12.43 16.33 -4.84
C LEU A 32 -11.78 17.02 -3.63
N LYS A 33 -11.75 16.33 -2.50
CA LYS A 33 -10.98 16.70 -1.31
C LYS A 33 -10.14 15.50 -0.85
N ALA A 34 -9.10 15.76 -0.06
CA ALA A 34 -8.29 14.69 0.52
C ALA A 34 -9.17 13.68 1.29
N ALA A 35 -8.88 12.40 1.10
CA ALA A 35 -9.50 11.32 1.85
C ALA A 35 -8.88 11.21 3.26
N PRO A 36 -9.62 10.69 4.24
CA PRO A 36 -9.06 10.38 5.55
C PRO A 36 -7.96 9.31 5.42
N ASP A 37 -6.87 9.51 6.14
CA ASP A 37 -5.75 8.57 6.15
C ASP A 37 -6.02 7.40 7.11
N ILE A 38 -6.62 6.34 6.56
CA ILE A 38 -6.98 5.14 7.34
C ILE A 38 -5.75 4.55 8.04
N LEU A 39 -4.62 4.52 7.35
CA LEU A 39 -3.41 3.87 7.85
C LEU A 39 -2.81 4.66 9.03
N ALA A 40 -2.77 5.99 8.94
CA ALA A 40 -2.36 6.83 10.07
C ALA A 40 -3.32 6.69 11.27
N GLY A 41 -4.62 6.52 11.02
CA GLY A 41 -5.59 6.25 12.08
C GLY A 41 -5.30 4.94 12.83
N VAL A 42 -4.89 3.89 12.11
CA VAL A 42 -4.51 2.60 12.71
C VAL A 42 -3.22 2.71 13.51
N THR A 43 -2.21 3.41 13.00
CA THR A 43 -0.90 3.53 13.66
C THR A 43 -0.92 4.48 14.85
N ALA A 44 -1.82 5.47 14.90
CA ALA A 44 -1.98 6.36 16.05
C ALA A 44 -2.65 5.70 17.29
N GLY A 45 -3.16 4.47 17.18
CA GLY A 45 -3.88 3.80 18.26
C GLY A 45 -2.99 3.40 19.45
N LYS A 46 -3.53 3.49 20.68
CA LYS A 46 -2.83 3.02 21.91
C LYS A 46 -2.42 1.54 21.86
N GLN A 47 -3.15 0.74 21.10
CA GLN A 47 -2.85 -0.66 20.82
C GLN A 47 -2.56 -0.84 19.32
N ARG A 48 -1.62 -0.03 18.79
CA ARG A 48 -1.14 -0.11 17.40
C ARG A 48 -0.68 -1.53 17.10
N PRO A 49 -1.28 -2.23 16.11
CA PRO A 49 -0.81 -3.54 15.70
C PRO A 49 0.49 -3.43 14.90
N PHE A 50 1.19 -4.55 14.71
CA PHE A 50 2.22 -4.64 13.67
C PHE A 50 1.62 -4.27 12.31
N CYS A 51 2.09 -3.18 11.72
CA CYS A 51 1.54 -2.56 10.52
C CYS A 51 2.45 -2.79 9.31
N VAL A 52 1.86 -3.41 8.29
CA VAL A 52 2.51 -3.72 7.01
C VAL A 52 1.84 -2.90 5.92
N GLY A 53 2.62 -2.14 5.16
CA GLY A 53 2.13 -1.37 4.02
C GLY A 53 2.62 -1.88 2.66
N PHE A 54 2.02 -1.35 1.60
CA PHE A 54 2.45 -1.53 0.22
C PHE A 54 2.71 -0.17 -0.45
N ALA A 55 3.72 -0.13 -1.31
CA ALA A 55 4.08 0.98 -2.16
C ALA A 55 4.23 0.50 -3.61
N ALA A 56 3.40 1.04 -4.49
CA ALA A 56 3.49 0.81 -5.92
C ALA A 56 3.96 2.14 -6.52
N GLU A 57 5.20 2.16 -7.00
CA GLU A 57 5.87 3.39 -7.41
C GLU A 57 6.24 3.30 -8.90
N THR A 58 6.20 4.43 -9.61
CA THR A 58 6.63 4.51 -11.02
C THR A 58 8.15 4.68 -11.15
N ASP A 59 8.75 5.28 -10.13
CA ASP A 59 10.13 5.77 -10.06
C ASP A 59 10.59 5.79 -8.59
N ASP A 60 11.91 5.88 -8.37
CA ASP A 60 12.56 6.01 -7.06
C ASP A 60 11.97 5.13 -5.94
N VAL A 61 11.69 3.87 -6.28
CA VAL A 61 10.91 2.90 -5.48
C VAL A 61 11.39 2.80 -4.03
N GLU A 62 12.71 2.71 -3.81
CA GLU A 62 13.28 2.59 -2.45
C GLU A 62 13.08 3.86 -1.64
N ALA A 63 13.35 5.03 -2.22
CA ALA A 63 13.22 6.31 -1.53
C ALA A 63 11.76 6.61 -1.16
N ASN A 64 10.84 6.44 -2.11
CA ASN A 64 9.41 6.65 -1.91
C ASN A 64 8.83 5.68 -0.88
N ALA A 65 9.21 4.40 -0.94
CA ALA A 65 8.78 3.41 0.03
C ALA A 65 9.27 3.71 1.46
N LEU A 66 10.54 4.07 1.64
CA LEU A 66 11.09 4.39 2.95
C LEU A 66 10.47 5.68 3.53
N ALA A 67 10.24 6.70 2.69
CA ALA A 67 9.54 7.90 3.09
C ALA A 67 8.11 7.58 3.54
N LYS A 68 7.38 6.76 2.79
CA LYS A 68 6.03 6.31 3.15
C LYS A 68 6.01 5.48 4.44
N MET A 69 6.97 4.56 4.61
CA MET A 69 7.12 3.76 5.83
C MET A 69 7.27 4.64 7.06
N LYS A 70 8.14 5.65 6.98
CA LYS A 70 8.36 6.61 8.06
C LYS A 70 7.14 7.50 8.30
N ASN A 71 6.57 8.08 7.26
CA ASN A 71 5.45 9.03 7.38
C ASN A 71 4.18 8.38 7.94
N LYS A 72 3.99 7.08 7.68
CA LYS A 72 2.82 6.31 8.12
C LYS A 72 3.08 5.46 9.36
N ASP A 73 4.28 5.52 9.93
CA ASP A 73 4.71 4.75 11.10
C ASP A 73 4.54 3.22 10.96
N LEU A 74 5.00 2.69 9.82
CA LEU A 74 4.88 1.26 9.50
C LEU A 74 6.08 0.47 10.00
N ASP A 75 5.83 -0.75 10.47
CA ASP A 75 6.89 -1.70 10.85
C ASP A 75 7.56 -2.34 9.64
N MET A 76 6.82 -2.43 8.53
CA MET A 76 7.30 -3.00 7.27
C MET A 76 6.57 -2.41 6.08
N ILE A 77 7.26 -2.29 4.95
CA ILE A 77 6.65 -1.94 3.66
C ILE A 77 7.17 -2.85 2.55
N PHE A 78 6.26 -3.30 1.68
CA PHE A 78 6.61 -3.96 0.43
C PHE A 78 6.48 -2.98 -0.72
N ALA A 79 7.54 -2.81 -1.50
CA ALA A 79 7.55 -1.88 -2.61
C ALA A 79 7.88 -2.55 -3.94
N ASN A 80 7.16 -2.20 -4.99
CA ASN A 80 7.43 -2.64 -6.34
C ASN A 80 7.28 -1.51 -7.35
N GLN A 81 8.02 -1.62 -8.44
CA GLN A 81 7.80 -0.75 -9.58
C GLN A 81 6.51 -1.17 -10.31
N VAL A 82 5.73 -0.19 -10.75
CA VAL A 82 4.52 -0.39 -11.57
C VAL A 82 4.59 0.46 -12.82
N GLY A 83 3.95 -0.02 -13.89
CA GLY A 83 3.96 0.64 -15.19
C GLY A 83 3.39 -0.28 -16.28
N PRO A 84 3.47 0.12 -17.55
CA PRO A 84 3.02 -0.71 -18.66
C PRO A 84 3.67 -2.09 -18.61
N GLY A 85 2.85 -3.15 -18.45
CA GLY A 85 3.34 -4.52 -18.34
C GLY A 85 4.01 -4.90 -17.01
N LEU A 86 3.90 -4.07 -15.96
CA LEU A 86 4.50 -4.31 -14.65
C LEU A 86 3.50 -4.09 -13.50
N GLY A 87 3.43 -5.04 -12.56
CA GLY A 87 2.67 -4.89 -11.32
C GLY A 87 1.21 -5.37 -11.41
N PHE A 88 0.25 -4.46 -11.58
CA PHE A 88 -1.17 -4.71 -11.26
C PHE A 88 -1.85 -5.76 -12.16
N GLU A 89 -1.56 -5.78 -13.46
CA GLU A 89 -2.28 -6.60 -14.44
C GLU A 89 -1.43 -7.72 -15.07
N VAL A 90 -0.31 -8.06 -14.44
CA VAL A 90 0.55 -9.18 -14.86
C VAL A 90 0.52 -10.31 -13.82
N PRO A 91 0.67 -11.60 -14.22
CA PRO A 91 0.63 -12.72 -13.28
C PRO A 91 1.86 -12.80 -12.37
N VAL A 92 2.96 -12.19 -12.80
CA VAL A 92 4.24 -12.17 -12.09
C VAL A 92 4.54 -10.79 -11.51
N ASN A 93 5.28 -10.74 -10.40
CA ASN A 93 5.76 -9.48 -9.83
C ASN A 93 7.12 -9.66 -9.14
N SER A 94 7.84 -8.55 -8.95
CA SER A 94 9.08 -8.44 -8.19
C SER A 94 8.91 -7.31 -7.20
N LEU A 95 9.38 -7.50 -5.96
CA LEU A 95 9.23 -6.49 -4.93
C LEU A 95 10.37 -6.57 -3.93
N THR A 96 10.59 -5.46 -3.23
CA THR A 96 11.53 -5.40 -2.11
C THR A 96 10.77 -5.07 -0.84
N ALA A 97 10.98 -5.87 0.19
CA ALA A 97 10.51 -5.59 1.55
C ALA A 97 11.54 -4.72 2.27
N TYR A 98 11.08 -3.73 3.00
CA TYR A 98 11.88 -2.87 3.87
C TYR A 98 11.30 -2.87 5.28
N TRP A 99 12.16 -2.85 6.28
CA TRP A 99 11.81 -2.73 7.70
C TRP A 99 13.00 -2.05 8.44
N PRO A 100 12.84 -1.63 9.69
CA PRO A 100 13.94 -1.06 10.46
C PRO A 100 15.16 -1.99 10.51
N GLY A 101 16.29 -1.52 9.97
CA GLY A 101 17.56 -2.27 9.97
C GLY A 101 17.67 -3.37 8.92
N GLY A 102 16.79 -3.45 7.92
CA GLY A 102 17.01 -4.39 6.81
C GLY A 102 16.06 -4.29 5.63
N LYS A 103 16.42 -5.03 4.58
CA LYS A 103 15.61 -5.22 3.38
C LYS A 103 15.74 -6.63 2.82
N LYS A 104 14.76 -7.08 2.05
CA LYS A 104 14.79 -8.35 1.31
C LYS A 104 14.19 -8.16 -0.07
N HIS A 105 14.99 -8.44 -1.09
CA HIS A 105 14.53 -8.46 -2.47
C HIS A 105 13.89 -9.82 -2.80
N PHE A 106 12.77 -9.77 -3.53
CA PHE A 106 12.11 -10.92 -4.13
C PHE A 106 12.12 -10.75 -5.64
N ALA A 107 12.87 -11.62 -6.32
CA ALA A 107 12.91 -11.66 -7.77
C ALA A 107 11.51 -11.94 -8.37
N ILE A 108 11.39 -11.66 -9.68
CA ILE A 108 10.18 -11.90 -10.47
C ILE A 108 9.69 -13.33 -10.26
N GLN A 109 8.43 -13.47 -9.86
CA GLN A 109 7.77 -14.76 -9.67
C GLN A 109 6.25 -14.61 -9.74
N ASP A 110 5.52 -15.72 -9.82
CA ASP A 110 4.06 -15.74 -9.72
C ASP A 110 3.55 -15.07 -8.43
N LYS A 111 2.52 -14.23 -8.56
CA LYS A 111 1.92 -13.48 -7.44
C LYS A 111 1.51 -14.38 -6.27
N LEU A 112 1.03 -15.60 -6.53
CA LEU A 112 0.65 -16.54 -5.47
C LEU A 112 1.86 -17.07 -4.67
N ILE A 113 2.96 -17.37 -5.35
CA ILE A 113 4.20 -17.82 -4.71
C ILE A 113 4.80 -16.64 -3.94
N LEU A 114 4.79 -15.45 -4.54
CA LEU A 114 5.25 -14.23 -3.90
C LEU A 114 4.47 -13.95 -2.61
N ALA A 115 3.13 -13.97 -2.66
CA ALA A 115 2.26 -13.73 -1.53
C ALA A 115 2.57 -14.66 -0.34
N ARG A 116 2.78 -15.95 -0.59
CA ARG A 116 3.19 -16.92 0.45
C ARG A 116 4.52 -16.51 1.10
N LYS A 117 5.52 -16.18 0.29
CA LYS A 117 6.82 -15.70 0.79
C LYS A 117 6.73 -14.39 1.57
N LEU A 118 5.81 -13.49 1.21
CA LEU A 118 5.59 -12.25 1.97
C LEU A 118 5.01 -12.59 3.34
N VAL A 119 3.98 -13.44 3.39
CA VAL A 119 3.35 -13.88 4.64
C VAL A 119 4.38 -14.56 5.56
N ASP A 120 5.25 -15.42 5.02
CA ASP A 120 6.32 -16.06 5.80
C ASP A 120 7.28 -15.02 6.39
N LEU A 121 7.67 -14.01 5.62
CA LEU A 121 8.53 -12.93 6.10
C LEU A 121 7.84 -12.11 7.20
N ILE A 122 6.57 -11.77 7.01
CA ILE A 122 5.76 -11.04 7.99
C ILE A 122 5.67 -11.84 9.30
N ALA A 123 5.36 -13.13 9.22
CA ALA A 123 5.24 -14.00 10.39
C ALA A 123 6.55 -14.08 11.18
N GLY A 124 7.68 -14.28 10.50
CA GLY A 124 9.00 -14.30 11.15
C GLY A 124 9.35 -12.98 11.83
N ARG A 125 8.96 -11.84 11.24
CA ARG A 125 9.22 -10.51 11.81
C ARG A 125 8.29 -10.16 12.96
N LEU A 126 7.03 -10.56 12.88
CA LEU A 126 6.06 -10.42 13.96
C LEU A 126 6.50 -11.21 15.20
N ALA A 127 6.94 -12.46 15.03
CA ALA A 127 7.43 -13.29 16.13
C ALA A 127 8.69 -12.71 16.79
N GLY A 128 9.59 -12.13 15.99
CA GLY A 128 10.83 -11.51 16.49
C GLY A 128 10.64 -10.20 17.26
N GLN A 129 9.46 -9.55 17.18
CA GLN A 129 9.13 -8.36 17.98
C GLN A 129 8.41 -8.68 19.30
N ALA A 130 7.93 -9.92 19.47
CA ALA A 130 7.24 -10.36 20.69
C ALA A 130 8.20 -10.86 21.79
N ASN A 131 9.50 -10.88 21.51
CA ASN A 131 10.61 -11.19 22.42
C ASN A 131 11.43 -9.93 22.69
#